data_AF-A0A2E1JC64-F1
#
_entry.id   AF-A0A2E1JC64-F1
#
_cell.length_a   1.000
_cell.length_b   1.000
_cell.length_c   1.000
_cell.angle_alpha   90.00
_cell.angle_beta   90.00
_cell.angle_gamma   90.00
#
_symmetry.space_group_name_H-M   'P 1'
#
loop_
_entity.id
_entity.type
_entity.pdbx_description
1 polymer ?
#
loop_
_entity_poly.entity_id
_entity_poly.type
_entity_poly.pdbx_seq_one_letter_code
_entity_poly.pdbx_strand_id
1 'polypeptide(L)'
;MEGASLNNHIHDVEVYFSGSLLGCLSVSTERSLTVSDPTWEGQILGSDYLVWGLNHKRVNLQFEDGSGLEAIIRPGGKVFRVPNN
;
A
#
# COMPACT_ATOMS: atom_id res chain seq x y z
N MET A 1 3.19 28.46 9.87
CA MET A 1 2.57 27.21 9.38
C MET A 1 3.60 26.13 9.58
N GLU A 2 3.61 25.51 10.77
CA GLU A 2 4.45 24.34 11.03
C GLU A 2 3.94 23.22 10.13
N GLY A 3 4.84 22.73 9.26
CA GLY A 3 4.57 21.60 8.41
C GLY A 3 4.18 20.42 9.30
N ALA A 4 3.02 19.85 9.04
CA ALA A 4 2.72 18.51 9.52
C ALA A 4 3.90 17.63 9.05
N SER A 5 4.76 17.21 9.98
CA SER A 5 5.64 16.08 9.74
C SER A 5 4.73 14.88 9.53
N LEU A 6 4.31 14.70 8.28
CA LEU A 6 3.80 13.45 7.77
C LEU A 6 4.95 12.46 7.98
N ASN A 7 4.86 11.69 9.06
CA ASN A 7 5.77 10.59 9.34
C ASN A 7 5.46 9.48 8.32
N ASN A 8 5.88 9.71 7.08
CA ASN A 8 5.69 8.78 5.98
C ASN A 8 6.76 7.71 6.09
N HIS A 9 6.34 6.49 6.37
CA HIS A 9 7.22 5.34 6.41
C HIS A 9 7.20 4.66 5.03
N ILE A 10 8.38 4.52 4.43
CA ILE A 10 8.56 3.81 3.16
C ILE A 10 8.86 2.35 3.49
N HIS A 11 8.14 1.45 2.83
CA HIS A 11 8.30 0.01 2.96
C HIS A 11 8.49 -0.61 1.59
N ASP A 12 9.48 -1.49 1.45
CA ASP A 12 9.52 -2.41 0.33
C ASP A 12 8.64 -3.61 0.64
N VAL A 13 7.71 -3.92 -0.26
CA VAL A 13 6.72 -4.99 -0.10
C VAL A 13 6.72 -5.92 -1.29
N GLU A 14 6.52 -7.20 -1.02
CA GLU A 14 6.18 -8.19 -2.04
C GLU A 14 4.69 -8.11 -2.36
N VAL A 15 4.35 -8.19 -3.64
CA VAL A 15 2.97 -8.09 -4.11
C VAL A 15 2.49 -9.43 -4.63
N TYR A 16 1.44 -9.95 -4.00
CA TYR A 16 0.79 -11.17 -4.40
C TYR A 16 -0.59 -10.89 -4.99
N PHE A 17 -0.91 -11.51 -6.13
CA PHE A 17 -2.24 -11.51 -6.73
C PHE A 17 -2.70 -12.95 -6.95
N SER A 18 -3.85 -13.29 -6.37
CA SER A 18 -4.39 -14.67 -6.40
C SER A 18 -3.36 -15.73 -5.95
N GLY A 19 -2.53 -15.40 -4.95
CA GLY A 19 -1.52 -16.29 -4.39
C GLY A 19 -0.21 -16.39 -5.18
N SER A 20 -0.08 -15.70 -6.32
CA SER A 20 1.16 -15.65 -7.11
C SER A 20 1.92 -14.35 -6.85
N LEU A 21 3.24 -14.46 -6.62
CA LEU A 21 4.13 -13.29 -6.54
C LEU A 21 4.21 -12.60 -7.90
N LEU A 22 3.88 -11.32 -7.93
CA LEU A 22 3.98 -10.50 -9.13
C LEU A 22 5.27 -9.68 -9.17
N GLY A 23 5.82 -9.33 -8.00
CA GLY A 23 7.04 -8.54 -7.88
C GLY A 23 7.08 -7.75 -6.59
N CYS A 24 7.99 -6.77 -6.51
CA CYS A 24 8.18 -5.92 -5.35
C CYS A 24 7.83 -4.46 -5.67
N LEU A 25 7.31 -3.73 -4.69
CA LEU A 25 7.00 -2.31 -4.78
C LEU A 25 7.48 -1.59 -3.52
N SER A 26 7.90 -0.33 -3.67
CA SER A 26 8.05 0.55 -2.52
C SER A 26 6.72 1.26 -2.27
N VAL A 27 6.21 1.24 -1.03
CA VAL A 27 4.97 1.89 -0.64
C VAL A 27 5.25 2.86 0.49
N SER A 28 4.89 4.14 0.31
CA SER A 28 4.86 5.10 1.42
C SER A 28 3.53 5.00 2.14
N THR A 29 3.53 4.85 3.45
CA THR A 29 2.31 4.82 4.27
C THR A 29 2.21 6.07 5.14
N GLU A 30 1.03 6.67 5.19
CA GLU A 30 0.72 7.77 6.10
C GLU A 30 -0.06 7.22 7.31
N ARG A 31 0.46 7.42 8.52
CA ARG A 31 -0.28 7.06 9.74
C ARG A 31 -1.31 8.15 10.02
N SER A 32 -2.58 7.88 9.70
CA SER A 32 -3.68 8.77 10.04
C SER A 32 -3.85 8.88 11.55
N LEU A 33 -3.94 10.11 12.07
CA LEU A 33 -3.92 10.46 13.50
C LEU A 33 -5.22 10.10 14.26
N THR A 34 -6.22 9.52 13.59
CA THR A 34 -7.50 9.13 14.21
C THR A 34 -7.46 7.69 14.71
N VAL A 35 -7.36 7.54 16.03
CA VAL A 35 -7.19 6.28 16.79
C VAL A 35 -8.34 5.27 16.61
N SER A 36 -9.44 5.63 15.95
CA SER A 36 -10.62 4.75 15.77
C SER A 36 -10.58 3.88 14.52
N ASP A 37 -9.77 4.22 13.52
CA ASP A 37 -9.59 3.44 12.30
C ASP A 37 -8.26 3.88 11.69
N PRO A 38 -7.24 3.02 11.56
CA PRO A 38 -6.06 3.37 10.79
C PRO A 38 -6.49 3.46 9.32
N THR A 39 -6.93 4.66 8.91
CA THR A 39 -7.09 5.08 7.52
C THR A 39 -5.70 5.27 6.92
N TRP A 40 -4.96 4.18 6.76
CA TRP A 40 -3.71 4.23 6.02
C TRP A 40 -4.04 4.44 4.54
N GLU A 41 -3.39 5.45 3.98
CA GLU A 41 -3.31 5.64 2.55
C GLU A 41 -1.87 5.36 2.14
N GLY A 42 -1.71 4.54 1.11
CA GLY A 42 -0.41 4.18 0.58
C GLY A 42 -0.20 4.74 -0.82
N GLN A 43 1.04 5.02 -1.20
CA GLN A 43 1.42 5.37 -2.57
C GLN A 43 2.56 4.47 -3.02
N ILE A 44 2.37 3.83 -4.18
CA ILE A 44 3.44 3.08 -4.84
C ILE A 44 4.46 4.07 -5.39
N LEU A 45 5.74 3.84 -5.07
CA LEU A 45 6.88 4.56 -5.59
C LEU A 45 7.59 3.67 -6.63
N GLY A 46 7.59 4.09 -7.90
CA GLY A 46 8.29 3.38 -8.98
C GLY A 46 7.46 2.43 -9.86
N SER A 47 8.17 1.85 -10.84
CA SER A 47 7.78 1.03 -12.02
C SER A 47 6.29 0.91 -12.39
N ASP A 48 5.95 1.69 -13.41
CA ASP A 48 4.63 1.87 -14.03
C ASP A 48 3.92 0.57 -14.47
N TYR A 49 4.66 -0.47 -14.89
CA TYR A 49 4.07 -1.67 -15.47
C TYR A 49 3.30 -2.54 -14.46
N LEU A 50 3.85 -2.71 -13.26
CA LEU A 50 3.19 -3.50 -12.23
C LEU A 50 1.98 -2.74 -11.68
N VAL A 51 2.10 -1.42 -11.51
CA VAL A 51 1.01 -0.53 -11.11
C VAL A 51 -0.14 -0.55 -12.11
N TRP A 52 0.14 -0.46 -13.40
CA TRP A 52 -0.88 -0.52 -14.44
C TRP A 52 -1.58 -1.89 -14.47
N GLY A 53 -0.82 -2.97 -14.34
CA GLY A 53 -1.37 -4.32 -14.26
C GLY A 53 -2.25 -4.54 -13.02
N LEU A 54 -2.05 -3.76 -11.97
CA LEU A 54 -2.76 -3.87 -10.69
C LEU A 54 -3.94 -2.92 -10.53
N ASN A 55 -4.19 -2.03 -11.48
CA ASN A 55 -5.25 -1.05 -11.35
C ASN A 55 -6.62 -1.72 -11.11
N HIS A 56 -7.30 -1.30 -10.04
CA HIS A 56 -8.55 -1.87 -9.53
C HIS A 56 -8.49 -3.31 -9.02
N LYS A 57 -7.29 -3.88 -8.88
CA LYS A 57 -7.11 -5.24 -8.35
C LYS A 57 -6.94 -5.22 -6.84
N ARG A 58 -7.49 -6.25 -6.21
CA ARG A 58 -7.22 -6.62 -4.83
C ARG A 58 -5.94 -7.45 -4.79
N VAL A 59 -4.97 -7.03 -3.99
CA VAL A 59 -3.67 -7.66 -3.83
C VAL A 59 -3.37 -7.88 -2.35
N ASN A 60 -2.43 -8.77 -2.07
CA ASN A 60 -1.81 -8.88 -0.76
C ASN A 60 -0.42 -8.25 -0.83
N LEU A 61 -0.18 -7.25 0.02
CA LEU A 61 1.13 -6.64 0.22
C LEU A 61 1.76 -7.32 1.43
N GLN A 62 2.90 -7.97 1.22
CA GLN A 62 3.64 -8.63 2.28
C GLN A 62 4.88 -7.80 2.63
N PHE A 63 4.98 -7.41 3.89
CA PHE A 63 6.06 -6.60 4.44
C PHE A 63 7.21 -7.49 4.91
N GLU A 64 8.41 -6.90 5.04
CA GLU A 64 9.61 -7.60 5.51
C GLU A 64 9.48 -8.23 6.91
N ASP A 65 8.62 -7.66 7.76
CA ASP A 65 8.33 -8.20 9.10
C ASP A 65 7.42 -9.43 9.07
N GLY A 66 7.03 -9.89 7.88
CA GLY A 66 6.14 -11.02 7.64
C GLY A 66 4.66 -10.67 7.76
N SER A 67 4.31 -9.43 8.11
CA SER A 67 2.92 -8.99 8.11
C SER A 67 2.37 -8.86 6.69
N GLY A 68 1.06 -9.09 6.53
CA GLY A 68 0.37 -9.04 5.25
C GLY A 68 -0.83 -8.11 5.30
N LEU A 69 -1.08 -7.41 4.19
CA LEU A 69 -2.13 -6.42 4.09
C LEU A 69 -2.89 -6.58 2.77
N GLU A 70 -4.20 -6.82 2.88
CA GLU A 70 -5.05 -6.83 1.71
C GLU A 70 -5.40 -5.39 1.30
N ALA A 71 -5.13 -5.08 0.03
CA ALA A 71 -5.23 -3.74 -0.51
C ALA A 71 -5.83 -3.71 -1.91
N ILE A 72 -6.48 -2.60 -2.25
CA ILE A 72 -6.92 -2.29 -3.61
C ILE A 72 -6.00 -1.21 -4.18
N ILE A 73 -5.38 -1.51 -5.31
CA ILE A 73 -4.60 -0.51 -6.06
C ILE A 73 -5.54 0.29 -6.94
N ARG A 74 -5.41 1.62 -6.91
CA ARG A 74 -6.23 2.58 -7.67
C ARG A 74 -5.36 3.35 -8.67
N PRO A 75 -5.98 4.07 -9.63
CA PRO A 75 -5.23 4.85 -10.60
C PRO A 75 -4.21 5.78 -9.94
N GLY A 76 -3.03 5.89 -10.57
CA GLY A 76 -1.92 6.67 -10.04
C GLY A 76 -1.11 5.97 -8.93
N GLY A 77 -1.36 4.68 -8.66
CA GLY A 77 -0.61 3.91 -7.67
C GLY A 77 -1.05 4.11 -6.22
N LYS A 78 -2.26 4.68 -6.02
CA LYS A 78 -2.85 4.82 -4.68
C LYS A 78 -3.24 3.46 -4.14
N VAL A 79 -2.99 3.24 -2.85
CA VAL A 79 -3.20 1.97 -2.15
C VAL A 79 -4.22 2.20 -1.03
N PHE A 80 -5.28 1.40 -1.01
CA PHE A 80 -6.34 1.45 0.00
C PHE A 80 -6.53 0.08 0.66
N ARG A 81 -6.70 0.02 1.99
CA ARG A 81 -7.10 -1.25 2.63
C ARG A 81 -8.47 -1.69 2.25
N VAL A 82 -8.57 -3.00 2.17
CA VAL A 82 -9.85 -3.67 2.28
C VAL A 82 -10.22 -3.74 3.76
N PRO A 83 -11.33 -3.13 4.19
CA PRO A 83 -11.82 -3.27 5.56
C PRO A 83 -12.01 -4.74 5.90
N ASN A 84 -11.55 -5.17 7.08
CA ASN A 84 -11.92 -6.49 7.60
C ASN A 84 -13.36 -6.40 8.09
N ASN A 85 -14.28 -7.14 7.45
CA ASN A 85 -15.66 -7.31 7.92
C ASN A 85 -15.71 -8.06 9.25
#